data_AF-A0A8C3YEQ0-F1
#
_entry.id   AF-A0A8C3YEQ0-F1
#
_cell.length_a   1.000
_cell.length_b   1.000
_cell.length_c   1.000
_cell.angle_alpha   90.00
_cell.angle_beta   90.00
_cell.angle_gamma   90.00
#
_symmetry.space_group_name_H-M   'P 1'
#
loop_
_entity.id
_entity.type
_entity.pdbx_description
1 polymer ?
#
loop_
_entity_poly.entity_id
_entity_poly.type
_entity_poly.pdbx_seq_one_letter_code
_entity_poly.pdbx_strand_id
1 'polypeptide(L)'
;MTRSLEEALFQHFIHQKLEIAYAINKPFPFFEGLRDNFFITETLYRESLEACRNLVPLPRVVYNILTKLETTFSLSFLEMLFGIFQKPGVSWGI
;
A
#
# COMPACT_ATOMS: atom_id res chain seq x y z
N MET A 1 2.56 -23.02 2.47
CA MET A 1 1.94 -22.37 1.30
C MET A 1 2.67 -22.86 0.05
N THR A 2 1.99 -23.07 -1.07
CA THR A 2 2.67 -23.50 -2.31
C THR A 2 3.21 -22.27 -3.05
N ARG A 3 4.40 -22.38 -3.66
CA ARG A 3 5.00 -21.30 -4.48
C ARG A 3 4.01 -20.77 -5.54
N SER A 4 3.19 -21.65 -6.10
CA SER A 4 2.15 -21.31 -7.08
C SER A 4 1.07 -20.36 -6.55
N LEU A 5 0.72 -20.43 -5.26
CA LEU A 5 -0.29 -19.55 -4.67
C LEU A 5 0.29 -18.14 -4.45
N GLU A 6 1.53 -18.05 -3.99
CA GLU A 6 2.22 -16.77 -3.80
C GLU A 6 2.39 -16.02 -5.13
N GLU A 7 2.78 -16.74 -6.20
CA GLU A 7 2.85 -16.19 -7.56
C GLU A 7 1.49 -15.69 -8.05
N ALA A 8 0.42 -16.46 -7.84
CA ALA A 8 -0.93 -16.06 -8.22
C ALA A 8 -1.40 -14.80 -7.46
N LEU A 9 -1.11 -14.72 -6.16
CA LEU A 9 -1.42 -13.55 -5.35
C LEU A 9 -0.62 -12.32 -5.76
N PHE A 10 0.67 -12.50 -6.08
CA PHE A 10 1.51 -11.43 -6.60
C PHE A 10 1.00 -10.89 -7.94
N GLN A 11 0.65 -11.79 -8.87
CA GLN A 11 0.04 -11.37 -10.14
C GLN A 11 -1.27 -10.63 -9.91
N HIS A 12 -2.12 -11.13 -9.01
CA HIS A 12 -3.37 -10.45 -8.68
C HIS A 12 -3.12 -9.04 -8.09
N PHE A 13 -2.13 -8.91 -7.22
CA PHE A 13 -1.71 -7.62 -6.67
C PHE A 13 -1.29 -6.62 -7.77
N ILE A 14 -0.47 -7.05 -8.74
CA ILE A 14 -0.07 -6.19 -9.87
C ILE A 14 -1.30 -5.70 -10.65
N HIS A 15 -2.24 -6.62 -10.95
CA HIS A 15 -3.45 -6.28 -11.70
C HIS A 15 -4.39 -5.33 -10.93
N GLN A 16 -4.48 -5.48 -9.61
CA GLN A 16 -5.38 -4.68 -8.75
C GLN A 16 -4.70 -3.41 -8.19
N LYS A 17 -3.40 -3.22 -8.42
CA LYS A 17 -2.62 -2.11 -7.84
C LYS A 17 -3.27 -0.74 -8.03
N LEU A 18 -3.80 -0.48 -9.23
CA LEU A 18 -4.46 0.80 -9.54
C LEU A 18 -5.72 1.00 -8.69
N GLU A 19 -6.56 -0.03 -8.58
CA GLU A 19 -7.79 -0.01 -7.78
C GLU A 19 -7.47 0.15 -6.29
N ILE A 20 -6.44 -0.54 -5.79
CA ILE A 20 -5.95 -0.37 -4.42
C ILE A 20 -5.52 1.09 -4.18
N ALA A 21 -4.82 1.69 -5.14
CA ALA A 21 -4.38 3.07 -5.03
C ALA A 21 -5.53 4.08 -4.99
N TYR A 22 -6.63 3.81 -5.72
CA TYR A 22 -7.84 4.62 -5.66
C TYR A 22 -8.64 4.40 -4.38
N ALA A 23 -8.67 3.18 -3.85
CA ALA A 23 -9.35 2.87 -2.59
C ALA A 23 -8.72 3.59 -1.39
N ILE A 24 -7.42 3.91 -1.45
CA ILE A 24 -6.71 4.62 -0.39
C ILE A 24 -6.93 6.12 -0.50
N ASN A 25 -7.89 6.62 0.27
CA ASN A 25 -8.31 8.04 0.25
C ASN A 25 -7.64 8.93 1.31
N LYS A 26 -6.88 8.35 2.24
CA LYS A 26 -6.14 9.07 3.29
C LYS A 26 -4.72 8.49 3.46
N PRO A 27 -3.70 9.32 3.71
CA PRO A 27 -2.34 8.83 3.99
C PRO A 27 -2.29 7.99 5.26
N PHE A 28 -2.97 8.45 6.33
CA PHE A 28 -3.12 7.71 7.57
C PHE A 28 -4.37 6.82 7.51
N PRO A 29 -4.30 5.54 7.94
CA PRO A 29 -3.16 4.87 8.59
C PRO A 29 -2.21 4.12 7.63
N PHE A 30 -2.35 4.30 6.31
CA PHE A 30 -1.67 3.49 5.31
C PHE A 30 -0.14 3.68 5.31
N PHE A 31 0.35 4.92 5.31
CA PHE A 31 1.79 5.19 5.27
C PHE A 31 2.49 4.77 6.55
N GLU A 32 1.85 4.99 7.70
CA GLU A 32 2.34 4.56 9.01
C GLU A 32 2.37 3.04 9.10
N GLY A 33 1.31 2.36 8.65
CA GLY A 33 1.28 0.90 8.59
C GLY A 33 2.43 0.33 7.76
N LEU A 34 2.74 0.94 6.60
CA LEU A 34 3.88 0.53 5.78
C LEU A 34 5.22 0.74 6.47
N ARG A 35 5.43 1.90 7.11
CA ARG A 35 6.69 2.24 7.78
C ARG A 35 6.90 1.38 9.03
N ASP A 36 5.88 1.28 9.89
CA ASP A 36 5.96 0.62 11.19
C ASP A 36 6.13 -0.91 11.04
N ASN A 37 5.70 -1.46 9.91
CA ASN A 37 5.94 -2.86 9.54
C ASN A 37 7.16 -3.04 8.61
N PHE A 38 7.99 -2.01 8.44
CA PHE A 38 9.25 -2.04 7.67
C PHE A 38 9.11 -2.38 6.17
N PHE A 39 7.92 -2.22 5.57
CA PHE A 39 7.74 -2.39 4.13
C PHE A 39 8.33 -1.23 3.32
N ILE A 40 8.38 -0.04 3.91
CA ILE A 40 9.03 1.14 3.33
C ILE A 40 10.06 1.70 4.31
N THR A 41 11.09 2.33 3.75
CA THR A 41 12.08 3.05 4.55
C THR A 41 11.51 4.36 5.09
N GLU A 42 12.11 4.89 6.16
CA GLU A 42 11.78 6.23 6.68
C GLU A 42 11.94 7.31 5.60
N THR A 43 12.93 7.17 4.72
CA THR A 43 13.12 8.08 3.58
C THR A 43 11.92 8.04 2.63
N LEU A 44 11.49 6.85 2.20
CA LEU A 44 10.35 6.71 1.31
C LEU A 44 9.05 7.21 1.95
N TYR A 45 8.88 6.97 3.25
CA TYR A 45 7.77 7.51 4.03
C TYR A 45 7.75 9.06 3.99
N ARG A 46 8.88 9.71 4.28
CA ARG A 46 8.99 11.18 4.25
C ARG A 46 8.77 11.76 2.86
N GLU A 47 9.39 11.18 1.85
CA GLU A 47 9.21 11.59 0.44
C GLU A 47 7.73 11.49 0.02
N SER A 48 7.03 10.45 0.46
CA SER A 48 5.62 10.26 0.14
C SER A 48 4.73 11.31 0.83
N LEU A 49 5.00 11.63 2.10
CA LEU A 49 4.30 12.72 2.79
C LEU A 49 4.59 14.09 2.16
N GLU A 50 5.83 14.33 1.76
CA GLU A 50 6.22 15.56 1.07
C GLU A 50 5.52 15.69 -0.29
N ALA A 51 5.42 14.60 -1.06
CA ALA A 51 4.67 14.58 -2.32
C ALA A 51 3.19 14.95 -2.11
N CYS A 52 2.55 14.41 -1.06
CA CYS A 52 1.19 14.79 -0.68
C CYS A 52 1.09 16.29 -0.32
N ARG A 53 2.08 16.85 0.38
CA ARG A 53 2.13 18.30 0.71
C ARG A 53 2.32 19.17 -0.54
N ASN A 54 3.06 18.67 -1.52
CA ASN A 54 3.28 19.31 -2.82
C ASN A 54 2.10 19.11 -3.80
N LEU A 55 0.92 18.74 -3.30
CA LEU A 55 -0.32 18.57 -4.07
C LEU A 55 -0.25 17.48 -5.16
N VAL A 56 0.68 16.53 -5.04
CA VAL A 56 0.62 15.32 -5.86
C VAL A 56 -0.62 14.52 -5.44
N PRO A 57 -1.47 14.08 -6.38
CA PRO A 57 -2.66 13.30 -6.04
C PRO A 57 -2.31 12.07 -5.21
N LEU A 58 -2.98 11.88 -4.07
CA LEU A 58 -2.73 10.75 -3.16
C LEU A 58 -2.74 9.39 -3.88
N PRO A 59 -3.71 9.07 -4.76
CA PRO A 59 -3.68 7.81 -5.50
C PRO A 59 -2.40 7.62 -6.31
N ARG A 60 -1.81 8.69 -6.84
CA ARG A 60 -0.54 8.63 -7.56
C ARG A 60 0.63 8.35 -6.63
N VAL A 61 0.63 8.94 -5.43
CA VAL A 61 1.66 8.66 -4.41
C VAL A 61 1.56 7.20 -3.95
N VAL A 62 0.34 6.72 -3.65
CA VAL A 62 0.08 5.33 -3.27
C VAL A 62 0.50 4.37 -4.39
N TYR A 63 0.11 4.62 -5.63
CA TYR A 63 0.50 3.80 -6.77
C TYR A 63 2.02 3.68 -6.93
N ASN A 64 2.76 4.78 -6.72
CA ASN A 64 4.22 4.76 -6.77
C ASN A 64 4.84 3.91 -5.64
N ILE A 65 4.29 3.99 -4.43
CA ILE A 65 4.72 3.13 -3.31
C ILE A 65 4.43 1.67 -3.64
N LEU A 66 3.21 1.34 -4.07
CA LEU A 66 2.83 -0.03 -4.42
C LEU A 66 3.71 -0.59 -5.55
N THR A 67 4.08 0.24 -6.52
CA THR A 67 5.02 -0.14 -7.59
C THR A 67 6.41 -0.46 -7.03
N LYS A 68 6.91 0.29 -6.04
CA LYS A 68 8.18 -0.04 -5.36
C LYS A 68 8.07 -1.39 -4.62
N LEU A 69 6.95 -1.64 -3.96
CA LEU A 69 6.68 -2.86 -3.20
C LEU A 69 6.55 -4.11 -4.08
N GLU A 70 6.35 -4.00 -5.39
CA GLU A 70 6.37 -5.15 -6.30
C GLU A 70 7.71 -5.89 -6.27
N THR A 71 8.82 -5.16 -6.12
CA THR A 71 10.16 -5.76 -6.10
C THR A 71 10.49 -6.47 -4.79
N THR A 72 9.75 -6.15 -3.73
CA THR A 72 9.91 -6.70 -2.38
C THR A 72 8.60 -7.32 -1.89
N PHE A 73 7.80 -7.85 -2.82
CA PHE A 73 6.49 -8.37 -2.50
C PHE A 73 6.59 -9.49 -1.46
N SER A 74 5.67 -9.50 -0.50
CA SER A 74 5.58 -10.52 0.53
C SER A 74 4.14 -10.72 0.96
N LEU A 75 3.84 -11.90 1.47
CA LEU A 75 2.50 -12.22 1.99
C LEU A 75 2.16 -11.37 3.22
N SER A 76 3.14 -11.08 4.07
CA SER A 76 2.95 -10.21 5.24
C SER A 76 2.53 -8.79 4.84
N PHE A 77 2.96 -8.30 3.67
CA PHE A 77 2.46 -7.04 3.12
C PHE A 77 0.97 -7.12 2.78
N LEU A 78 0.53 -8.20 2.14
CA LEU A 78 -0.90 -8.40 1.85
C LEU A 78 -1.73 -8.51 3.13
N GLU A 79 -1.25 -9.25 4.14
CA GLU A 79 -1.91 -9.35 5.44
C GLU A 79 -2.08 -7.97 6.10
N MET A 80 -1.03 -7.15 6.08
CA MET A 80 -1.08 -5.79 6.60
C MET A 80 -2.06 -4.92 5.80
N LEU A 81 -2.01 -4.98 4.47
CA LEU A 81 -2.90 -4.23 3.57
C LEU A 81 -4.36 -4.58 3.83
N PHE A 82 -4.71 -5.87 3.92
CA PHE A 82 -6.08 -6.29 4.21
C PHE A 82 -6.50 -5.98 5.65
N GLY A 83 -5.58 -6.07 6.62
CA GLY A 83 -5.84 -5.69 8.01
C GLY A 83 -6.15 -4.20 8.18
N ILE A 84 -5.58 -3.33 7.34
CA ILE A 84 -5.91 -1.91 7.29
C ILE A 84 -7.37 -1.68 6.87
N PHE A 85 -7.86 -2.44 5.87
CA PHE A 85 -9.25 -2.35 5.40
C PHE A 85 -10.28 -2.91 6.40
N GLN A 86 -9.87 -3.83 7.27
CA GLN A 86 -10.77 -4.50 8.22
C GLN A 86 -10.93 -3.77 9.57
N LYS A 87 -10.23 -2.64 9.80
CA LYS A 87 -10.31 -1.93 11.08
C LYS A 87 -11.61 -1.13 11.22
N PRO A 88 -12.45 -1.42 12.24
CA PRO A 88 -13.69 -0.67 12.47
C PRO A 88 -13.38 0.80 12.79
N GLY A 89 -14.12 1.71 12.15
CA GLY A 89 -13.94 3.16 12.31
C GLY A 89 -13.01 3.83 11.30
N VAL A 90 -12.35 3.07 10.43
CA VAL A 90 -11.66 3.63 9.26
C VAL A 90 -12.68 3.74 8.12
N SER A 91 -13.20 4.95 7.90
CA SER A 91 -14.12 5.23 6.79
C SER A 91 -13.36 5.21 5.47
N TRP A 92 -13.25 4.03 4.86
CA TRP A 92 -12.96 3.89 3.44
C TRP A 92 -14.22 4.39 2.72
N GLY A 93 -14.09 5.52 2.04
CA GLY A 93 -15.19 6.09 1.28
C GLY A 93 -15.46 5.19 0.08
N ILE A 94 -16.32 4.20 0.28
CA ILE A 94 -17.01 3.43 -0.74
C ILE A 94 -18.49 3.75 -0.60
#